data_AF-G2RD10-F1
#
_entry.id   AF-G2RD10-F1
#
_cell.length_a   1.000
_cell.length_b   1.000
_cell.length_c   1.000
_cell.angle_alpha   90.00
_cell.angle_beta   90.00
_cell.angle_gamma   90.00
#
_symmetry.space_group_name_H-M   'P 1'
#
loop_
_entity.id
_entity.type
_entity.pdbx_description
1 polymer ?
#
loop_
_entity_poly.entity_id
_entity_poly.type
_entity_poly.pdbx_seq_one_letter_code
_entity_poly.pdbx_strand_id
1 'polypeptide(L)' 'KDYIRKVYKVLQRLRDIGLNLDLKKYIFIVKEVKYLGYIIEARVYIRPNPKKIKAIYK' A
#
# COMPACT_ATOMS: atom_id res chain seq x y z
N LYS A 1 -15.64 -3.77 6.10
CA LYS A 1 -15.87 -2.78 7.18
C LYS A 1 -14.65 -2.58 8.08
N ASP A 2 -14.04 -3.64 8.62
CA ASP A 2 -12.89 -3.54 9.54
C ASP A 2 -11.68 -2.73 9.01
N TYR A 3 -11.31 -2.91 7.73
CA TYR A 3 -10.17 -2.20 7.15
C TYR A 3 -10.32 -0.66 7.15
N ILE A 4 -11.54 -0.14 7.02
CA ILE A 4 -11.81 1.31 7.05
C ILE A 4 -11.45 1.88 8.42
N ARG A 5 -11.90 1.19 9.49
CA ARG A 5 -11.58 1.58 10.88
C ARG A 5 -10.07 1.55 11.13
N LYS A 6 -9.37 0.55 10.59
CA LYS A 6 -7.90 0.46 10.68
C LYS A 6 -7.20 1.61 9.97
N VAL A 7 -7.65 1.97 8.77
CA VAL A 7 -7.12 3.13 8.02
C VAL A 7 -7.30 4.40 8.84
N TYR A 8 -8.51 4.70 9.33
CA TYR A 8 -8.75 5.88 10.16
C TYR A 8 -7.87 5.91 11.41
N LYS A 9 -7.66 4.77 12.09
CA LYS A 9 -6.78 4.69 13.26
C LYS A 9 -5.33 5.04 12.93
N VAL A 10 -4.83 4.63 11.76
CA VAL A 10 -3.48 4.99 11.31
C VAL A 10 -3.41 6.48 10.97
N LEU A 11 -4.40 7.01 10.25
CA LEU A 11 -4.46 8.44 9.90
C LEU A 11 -4.50 9.34 11.15
N GLN A 12 -5.26 8.94 12.18
CA GLN A 12 -5.32 9.63 13.45
C GLN A 12 -3.94 9.67 14.13
N ARG A 13 -3.27 8.52 14.25
CA ARG A 13 -1.94 8.45 14.86
C ARG A 13 -0.90 9.30 14.15
N LEU A 14 -0.94 9.36 12.82
CA LEU A 14 -0.06 10.22 12.04
C LEU A 14 -0.31 11.70 12.34
N ARG A 15 -1.59 12.10 12.43
CA ARG A 15 -1.98 13.45 12.80
C ARG A 15 -1.53 13.82 14.22
N ASP A 16 -1.70 12.91 15.17
CA ASP A 16 -1.37 13.14 16.59
C ASP A 16 0.12 13.45 16.80
N ILE A 17 1.00 12.95 15.92
CA ILE A 17 2.45 13.23 15.93
C ILE A 17 2.87 14.32 14.94
N GLY A 18 1.93 15.00 14.30
CA GLY A 18 2.20 16.11 13.37
C GLY A 18 2.68 15.68 11.98
N LEU A 19 2.51 14.42 11.58
CA LEU A 19 2.83 13.96 10.23
C LEU A 19 1.66 14.18 9.27
N ASN A 20 1.95 14.85 8.15
CA ASN A 20 0.99 15.12 7.09
C ASN A 20 1.18 14.17 5.91
N LEU A 21 0.06 13.84 5.26
CA LEU A 21 0.03 12.99 4.07
C LEU A 21 -0.12 13.83 2.81
N ASP A 22 0.71 13.55 1.81
CA ASP A 22 0.53 14.07 0.45
C ASP A 22 -0.51 13.23 -0.29
N LEU A 23 -1.77 13.69 -0.32
CA LEU A 23 -2.89 12.96 -0.91
C LEU A 23 -2.65 12.53 -2.38
N LYS A 24 -1.74 13.17 -3.11
CA LYS A 24 -1.41 12.78 -4.50
C LYS A 24 -0.62 11.48 -4.58
N LYS A 25 0.10 11.10 -3.51
CA LYS A 25 0.97 9.92 -3.47
C LYS A 25 0.29 8.67 -2.91
N TYR A 26 -0.82 8.83 -2.20
CA TYR A 26 -1.47 7.73 -1.49
C TYR A 26 -2.71 7.25 -2.24
N ILE A 27 -2.94 5.94 -2.14
CA ILE A 27 -4.08 5.25 -2.74
C ILE A 27 -4.71 4.40 -1.64
N PHE A 28 -6.02 4.53 -1.45
CA PHE A 28 -6.77 3.84 -0.39
C PHE A 28 -7.87 2.98 -1.00
N ILE A 29 -8.26 1.91 -0.28
CA ILE A 29 -9.42 1.06 -0.61
C ILE A 29 -9.36 0.54 -2.07
N VAL A 30 -8.18 0.04 -2.46
CA VAL A 30 -7.98 -0.58 -3.77
C VAL A 30 -7.88 -2.09 -3.67
N LYS A 31 -8.26 -2.79 -4.75
CA LYS A 31 -8.13 -4.24 -4.87
C LYS A 31 -6.69 -4.69 -5.14
N GLU A 32 -5.90 -3.85 -5.81
CA GLU A 32 -4.50 -4.13 -6.13
C GLU A 32 -3.61 -2.94 -5.73
N VAL A 33 -2.44 -3.22 -5.13
CA VAL A 33 -1.44 -2.20 -4.78
C VAL A 33 -0.03 -2.70 -5.03
N LYS A 34 0.86 -1.80 -5.47
CA LYS A 34 2.30 -2.06 -5.54
C LYS A 34 2.93 -1.68 -4.21
N TYR A 35 3.60 -2.63 -3.56
CA TYR A 35 4.25 -2.41 -2.27
C TYR A 35 5.55 -3.20 -2.17
N LEU A 36 6.65 -2.52 -1.83
CA LEU A 36 8.00 -3.10 -1.66
C LEU A 36 8.45 -4.03 -2.82
N GLY A 37 8.12 -3.65 -4.06
CA GLY A 37 8.47 -4.43 -5.25
C GLY A 37 7.58 -5.66 -5.49
N TYR A 38 6.44 -5.76 -4.81
CA TYR A 38 5.38 -6.75 -5.06
C TYR A 38 4.13 -6.08 -5.59
N ILE A 39 3.30 -6.88 -6.25
CA ILE A 39 1.91 -6.57 -6.57
C ILE A 39 1.06 -7.41 -5.63
N ILE A 40 0.28 -6.74 -4.79
CA ILE A 40 -0.59 -7.35 -3.79
C ILE A 40 -2.02 -7.20 -4.29
N GLU A 41 -2.69 -8.33 -4.50
CA GLU A 41 -4.11 -8.39 -4.85
C GLU A 41 -4.90 -8.91 -3.65
N ALA A 42 -5.86 -8.11 -3.17
CA ALA A 42 -6.54 -8.34 -1.91
C ALA A 42 -7.26 -9.70 -1.92
N ARG A 43 -6.85 -10.59 -1.00
CA ARG A 43 -7.39 -11.95 -0.81
C ARG A 43 -7.15 -12.92 -1.97
N VAL A 44 -6.29 -12.58 -2.91
CA VAL A 44 -6.01 -13.44 -4.07
C VAL A 44 -4.54 -13.86 -4.09
N TYR A 45 -3.63 -12.95 -4.43
CA TYR A 45 -2.22 -13.29 -4.63
C TYR A 45 -1.29 -12.18 -4.12
N ILE A 46 -0.07 -12.58 -3.75
CA ILE A 46 1.07 -11.69 -3.59
C ILE A 46 2.11 -12.16 -4.60
N ARG A 47 2.41 -11.34 -5.61
CA ARG A 47 3.34 -11.71 -6.69
C ARG A 47 4.48 -10.70 -6.81
N PRO A 48 5.73 -11.11 -7.08
CA PRO A 48 6.81 -10.17 -7.32
C PRO A 48 6.48 -9.29 -8.53
N ASN A 49 6.83 -8.00 -8.45
CA ASN A 49 6.65 -7.09 -9.57
C ASN A 49 7.57 -7.56 -10.73
N PRO A 50 7.05 -7.74 -11.96
CA PRO A 50 7.86 -8.14 -13.11
C PRO A 50 9.11 -7.28 -13.33
N LYS A 51 9.05 -5.99 -12.98
CA LYS A 51 10.23 -5.09 -13.03
C LYS A 51 11.35 -5.53 -12.09
N LYS A 52 11.02 -6.05 -10.91
CA LYS A 52 11.99 -6.58 -9.93
C LYS A 52 12.63 -7.86 -10.47
N ILE A 53 11.83 -8.76 -11.04
CA ILE A 53 12.32 -10.01 -11.64
C ILE A 53 13.27 -9.70 -12.81
N LYS A 54 12.91 -8.76 -13.68
CA LYS A 54 13.74 -8.35 -14.83
C LYS A 54 15.12 -7.83 -14.43
N ALA A 55 15.26 -7.24 -13.24
CA ALA A 55 16.55 -6.75 -12.74
C ALA A 55 17.50 -7.87 -12.27
N ILE A 56 16.99 -9.10 -12.07
CA ILE A 56 17.81 -10.26 -11.67
C ILE A 56 18.31 -11.03 -12.90
N TYR A 57 17.49 -11.12 -13.96
CA TYR A 57 17.82 -11.84 -15.19
C TYR A 57 18.63 -11.01 -16.21
N LYS A 58 19.08 -9.81 -15.83
CA LYS A 58 19.92 -8.93 -16.64
C LYS A 58 21.24 -8.74 -15.93
#